data_AF-A0A5D4JG47-F1
#
_entry.id   AF-A0A5D4JG47-F1
#
_cell.length_a   1.000
_cell.length_b   1.000
_cell.length_c   1.000
_cell.angle_alpha   90.00
_cell.angle_beta   90.00
_cell.angle_gamma   90.00
#
_symmetry.space_group_name_H-M   'P 1'
#
loop_
_entity.id
_entity.type
_entity.pdbx_description
1 polymer ?
#
loop_
_entity_poly.entity_id
_entity_poly.type
_entity_poly.pdbx_seq_one_letter_code
_entity_poly.pdbx_strand_id
1 'polypeptide(L)'
;MEPNVLLESLIEESGVSRAGLAGHVNRAGRSRGLALRYEHTAVSRWLKGQRPRGQVPDLICEVLAGRLGRPVGLDDIGMGASAASAGTDAGAASASLSGFVERATALWRSDEQQRPHLTTVPAVTGTSAVMPVWEWENPPEDTDVSRPGPGRVSPADIAMLKAARDHYEQMYRKTGGIATRSRIVRFLNAEAAPLLRGGHSDALGRSLHRATAGLVAVAGICAYDSDAHGLAQRYFHQALRLAKSSGDRGLGGYVIALLVTQSLFLGDYRRSIAFAEAALRAAGGHITPALAADLHAMQAKAYAQLGDAASARACIGRAEAQAGRIHTGREPDETGYVQPGLVDVQVAEALIGLGDLPAAREHAASAVRAPAHDRGRVHRLAMLSHIELLQGEADRAAGTAAEMAVRARGMESQRLRDRLRQIRRELAASGCADAVETTDLIDEALRVPL
;
A
#
# COMPACT_ATOMS: atom_id res chain seq x y z
N MET A 1 -11.48 -4.53 18.68
CA MET A 1 -10.21 -3.95 19.15
C MET A 1 -9.12 -4.45 18.23
N GLU A 2 -8.30 -3.56 17.68
CA GLU A 2 -7.18 -3.97 16.83
C GLU A 2 -6.11 -4.69 17.67
N PRO A 3 -5.51 -5.79 17.16
CA PRO A 3 -4.36 -6.42 17.80
C PRO A 3 -3.20 -5.43 17.99
N ASN A 4 -2.54 -5.49 19.15
CA ASN A 4 -1.39 -4.64 19.47
C ASN A 4 -0.09 -5.29 18.95
N VAL A 5 0.13 -5.14 17.64
CA VAL A 5 1.31 -5.66 16.92
C VAL A 5 2.61 -5.03 17.42
N LEU A 6 2.55 -3.80 17.94
CA LEU A 6 3.68 -3.05 18.44
C LEU A 6 4.22 -3.66 19.74
N LEU A 7 3.33 -3.92 20.70
CA LEU A 7 3.68 -4.65 21.91
C LEU A 7 4.18 -6.07 21.59
N GLU A 8 3.54 -6.77 20.66
CA GLU A 8 3.97 -8.13 20.27
C GLU A 8 5.42 -8.13 19.75
N SER A 9 5.72 -7.20 18.84
CA SER A 9 7.04 -7.07 18.23
C SER A 9 8.14 -6.77 19.25
N LEU A 10 7.87 -5.94 20.27
CA LEU A 10 8.84 -5.61 21.31
C LEU A 10 9.05 -6.75 22.31
N ILE A 11 8.02 -7.55 22.59
CA ILE A 11 8.14 -8.75 23.43
C ILE A 11 9.09 -9.75 22.76
N GLU A 12 8.96 -9.93 21.45
CA GLU A 12 9.81 -10.84 20.68
C GLU A 12 11.25 -10.32 20.56
N GLU A 13 11.43 -9.05 20.21
CA GLU A 13 12.76 -8.41 20.14
C GLU A 13 13.52 -8.51 21.47
N SER A 14 12.80 -8.36 22.58
CA SER A 14 13.40 -8.44 23.92
C SER A 14 13.59 -9.87 24.44
N GLY A 15 13.11 -10.89 23.72
CA GLY A 15 13.17 -12.29 24.12
C GLY A 15 12.40 -12.62 25.40
N VAL A 16 11.48 -11.76 25.85
CA VAL A 16 10.73 -11.98 27.09
C VAL A 16 9.50 -12.84 26.83
N SER A 17 9.24 -13.84 27.68
CA SER A 17 7.97 -14.57 27.62
C SER A 17 6.80 -13.72 28.13
N ARG A 18 5.56 -14.00 27.72
CA ARG A 18 4.37 -13.29 28.24
C ARG A 18 4.25 -13.36 29.76
N ALA A 19 4.55 -14.53 30.36
CA ALA A 19 4.61 -14.69 31.80
C ALA A 19 5.75 -13.87 32.43
N GLY A 20 6.91 -13.87 31.78
CA GLY A 20 8.05 -13.03 32.15
C GLY A 20 7.67 -11.55 32.20
N LEU A 21 7.10 -11.01 31.13
CA LEU A 21 6.68 -9.61 31.04
C LEU A 21 5.73 -9.25 32.18
N ALA A 22 4.69 -10.06 32.41
CA ALA A 22 3.76 -9.86 33.51
C ALA A 22 4.48 -9.80 34.88
N GLY A 23 5.40 -10.74 35.12
CA GLY A 23 6.21 -10.78 36.35
C GLY A 23 7.13 -9.56 36.51
N HIS A 24 7.72 -9.07 35.43
CA HIS A 24 8.54 -7.86 35.44
C HIS A 24 7.71 -6.60 35.67
N VAL A 25 6.55 -6.47 35.04
CA VAL A 25 5.62 -5.35 35.28
C VAL A 25 5.13 -5.35 36.72
N ASN A 26 4.81 -6.51 37.29
CA ASN A 26 4.43 -6.61 38.70
C ASN A 26 5.59 -6.19 39.63
N ARG A 27 6.84 -6.57 39.31
CA ARG A 27 8.02 -6.13 40.07
C ARG A 27 8.23 -4.61 39.99
N ALA A 28 8.17 -4.04 38.79
CA ALA A 28 8.30 -2.60 38.58
C ALA A 28 7.13 -1.81 39.21
N GLY A 29 5.93 -2.39 39.25
CA GLY A 29 4.80 -1.82 39.99
C GLY A 29 5.07 -1.78 41.49
N ARG A 30 5.60 -2.87 42.06
CA ARG A 30 5.92 -2.93 43.50
C ARG A 30 6.96 -1.90 43.93
N SER A 31 7.99 -1.63 43.12
CA SER A 31 8.97 -0.58 43.43
C SER A 31 8.36 0.83 43.43
N ARG A 32 7.20 1.02 42.80
CA ARG A 32 6.42 2.27 42.80
C ARG A 32 5.22 2.24 43.78
N GLY A 33 5.15 1.27 44.69
CA GLY A 33 4.06 1.14 45.65
C GLY A 33 2.73 0.64 45.08
N LEU A 34 2.72 0.10 43.85
CA LEU A 34 1.52 -0.45 43.22
C LEU A 34 1.36 -1.95 43.50
N ALA A 35 0.17 -2.35 43.95
CA ALA A 35 -0.19 -3.75 44.18
C ALA A 35 -0.72 -4.42 42.89
N LEU A 36 0.18 -4.70 41.94
CA LEU A 36 -0.15 -5.36 40.67
C LEU A 36 -0.04 -6.90 40.75
N ARG A 37 -0.96 -7.60 40.08
CA ARG A 37 -1.02 -9.08 40.00
C ARG A 37 -1.34 -9.57 38.58
N TYR A 38 -0.60 -9.07 37.59
CA TYR A 38 -0.76 -9.51 36.21
C TYR A 38 -0.17 -10.90 35.97
N GLU A 39 -0.84 -11.66 35.11
CA GLU A 39 -0.43 -12.98 34.63
C GLU A 39 -0.26 -12.95 33.10
N HIS A 40 0.26 -14.03 32.52
CA HIS A 40 0.41 -14.15 31.06
C HIS A 40 -0.91 -13.91 30.27
N THR A 41 -2.06 -14.17 30.89
CA THR A 41 -3.39 -13.91 30.33
C THR A 41 -3.67 -12.42 30.19
N ALA A 42 -3.18 -11.58 31.10
CA ALA A 42 -3.29 -10.13 30.99
C ALA A 42 -2.48 -9.61 29.81
N VAL A 43 -1.23 -10.09 29.65
CA VAL A 43 -0.40 -9.77 28.48
C VAL A 43 -1.07 -10.22 27.19
N SER A 44 -1.68 -11.42 27.18
CA SER A 44 -2.44 -11.91 26.02
C SER A 44 -3.64 -11.02 25.67
N ARG A 45 -4.28 -10.37 26.67
CA ARG A 45 -5.32 -9.38 26.42
C ARG A 45 -4.75 -8.06 25.91
N TRP A 46 -3.58 -7.63 26.41
CA TRP A 46 -2.89 -6.45 25.90
C TRP A 46 -2.52 -6.59 24.43
N LEU A 47 -2.04 -7.77 24.03
CA LEU A 47 -1.77 -8.13 22.64
C LEU A 47 -3.03 -8.16 21.76
N LYS A 48 -4.21 -8.42 22.34
CA LYS A 48 -5.51 -8.31 21.66
C LYS A 48 -6.07 -6.88 21.62
N GLY A 49 -5.28 -5.89 22.03
CA GLY A 49 -5.65 -4.47 21.99
C GLY A 49 -6.23 -3.92 23.30
N GLN A 50 -6.31 -4.71 24.38
CA GLN A 50 -6.77 -4.19 25.67
C GLN A 50 -5.68 -3.31 26.32
N ARG A 51 -5.93 -2.02 26.49
CA ARG A 51 -5.01 -1.16 27.23
C ARG A 51 -5.16 -1.36 28.75
N PRO A 52 -4.09 -1.65 29.51
CA PRO A 52 -4.14 -1.66 30.97
C PRO A 52 -4.30 -0.24 31.52
N ARG A 53 -4.91 -0.12 32.70
CA ARG A 53 -5.23 1.17 33.34
C ARG A 53 -4.07 1.72 34.17
N GLY A 54 -4.13 3.01 34.48
CA GLY A 54 -3.17 3.68 35.37
C GLY A 54 -1.76 3.72 34.77
N GLN A 55 -0.74 3.58 35.62
CA GLN A 55 0.68 3.67 35.25
C GLN A 55 1.24 2.39 34.57
N VAL A 56 0.39 1.39 34.33
CA VAL A 56 0.84 0.09 33.82
C VAL A 56 1.44 0.17 32.41
N PRO A 57 0.89 0.96 31.45
CA PRO A 57 1.55 1.19 30.18
C PRO A 57 2.99 1.72 30.34
N ASP A 58 3.23 2.65 31.26
CA ASP A 58 4.58 3.21 31.51
C ASP A 58 5.54 2.16 32.10
N LEU A 59 5.02 1.25 32.94
CA LEU A 59 5.80 0.12 33.46
C LEU A 59 6.15 -0.89 32.36
N ILE A 60 5.26 -1.11 31.40
CA ILE A 60 5.55 -1.96 30.23
C ILE A 60 6.69 -1.34 29.41
N CYS A 61 6.62 -0.02 29.15
CA CYS A 61 7.69 0.73 28.50
C CYS A 61 9.03 0.59 29.24
N GLU A 62 9.06 0.80 30.55
CA GLU A 62 10.27 0.67 31.38
C GLU A 62 10.89 -0.73 31.28
N VAL A 63 10.07 -1.77 31.42
CA VAL A 63 10.53 -3.17 31.38
C VAL A 63 11.11 -3.52 30.02
N LEU A 64 10.47 -3.09 28.93
CA LEU A 64 10.94 -3.35 27.59
C LEU A 64 12.18 -2.52 27.26
N ALA A 65 12.23 -1.25 27.65
CA ALA A 65 13.40 -0.38 27.46
C ALA A 65 14.65 -0.96 28.14
N GLY A 66 14.52 -1.41 29.38
CA GLY A 66 15.63 -2.03 30.12
C GLY A 66 16.15 -3.32 29.47
N ARG A 67 15.28 -4.09 28.81
CA ARG A 67 15.69 -5.30 28.08
C ARG A 67 16.32 -5.02 26.72
N LEU A 68 15.77 -4.05 26.01
CA LEU A 68 16.18 -3.73 24.65
C LEU A 68 17.43 -2.84 24.62
N GLY A 69 17.81 -2.24 25.75
CA GLY A 69 18.95 -1.33 25.83
C GLY A 69 18.71 -0.01 25.09
N ARG A 70 17.45 0.36 24.83
CA ARG A 70 17.03 1.58 24.15
C ARG A 70 15.75 2.15 24.78
N PRO A 71 15.50 3.47 24.70
CA PRO A 71 14.24 4.04 25.14
C PRO A 71 13.04 3.41 24.40
N VAL A 72 11.95 3.17 25.14
CA VAL A 72 10.65 2.68 24.63
C VAL A 72 9.56 3.57 25.23
N GLY A 73 8.75 4.19 24.39
CA GLY A 73 7.63 5.04 24.76
C GLY A 73 6.26 4.37 24.59
N LEU A 74 5.20 5.04 25.03
CA LEU A 74 3.81 4.53 24.93
C LEU A 74 3.40 4.24 23.48
N ASP A 75 3.84 5.08 22.55
CA ASP A 75 3.58 4.89 21.12
C ASP A 75 4.31 3.67 20.55
N ASP A 76 5.50 3.34 21.08
CA ASP A 76 6.28 2.18 20.64
C ASP A 76 5.63 0.86 21.08
N ILE A 77 4.89 0.85 22.20
CA ILE A 77 4.14 -0.32 22.66
C ILE A 77 2.67 -0.32 22.19
N GLY A 78 2.28 0.60 21.29
CA GLY A 78 0.91 0.73 20.79
C GLY A 78 -0.12 1.10 21.87
N MET A 79 0.31 1.78 22.92
CA MET A 79 -0.54 2.28 24.02
C MET A 79 -0.47 3.81 24.17
N GLY A 80 0.00 4.51 23.13
CA GLY A 80 -0.05 5.96 23.00
C GLY A 80 -1.47 6.52 23.12
N ALA A 81 -1.58 7.80 23.46
CA ALA A 81 -2.88 8.47 23.40
C ALA A 81 -3.31 8.62 21.93
N SER A 82 -4.45 8.02 21.57
CA SER A 82 -5.17 8.42 20.37
C SER A 82 -5.43 9.94 20.49
N ALA A 83 -5.19 10.70 19.42
CA ALA A 83 -5.11 12.17 19.35
C ALA A 83 -6.37 12.97 19.79
N ALA A 84 -7.26 12.42 20.59
CA ALA A 84 -8.47 13.06 21.08
C ALA A 84 -8.37 13.61 22.51
N SER A 85 -7.24 13.45 23.23
CA SER A 85 -7.12 14.00 24.59
C SER A 85 -5.67 14.24 25.01
N ALA A 86 -5.15 15.45 24.75
CA ALA A 86 -4.29 16.21 25.66
C ALA A 86 -3.73 17.44 24.92
N GLY A 87 -4.29 18.61 25.21
CA GLY A 87 -3.54 19.85 25.11
C GLY A 87 -2.47 19.87 26.20
N THR A 88 -1.24 20.24 25.79
CA THR A 88 -0.01 20.59 26.52
C THR A 88 1.16 19.82 25.93
N ASP A 89 1.99 20.49 25.12
CA ASP A 89 3.43 20.31 24.76
C ASP A 89 4.06 18.90 24.63
N ALA A 90 3.30 17.82 24.73
CA ALA A 90 3.71 16.42 24.60
C ALA A 90 3.42 15.82 23.21
N GLY A 91 2.84 16.61 22.29
CA GLY A 91 2.57 16.21 20.90
C GLY A 91 3.84 15.91 20.09
N ALA A 92 5.02 16.31 20.56
CA ALA A 92 6.29 16.09 19.87
C ALA A 92 6.81 14.63 19.98
N ALA A 93 6.47 13.89 21.05
CA ALA A 93 7.04 12.55 21.27
C ALA A 93 6.36 11.46 20.40
N SER A 94 5.05 11.57 20.15
CA SER A 94 4.27 10.68 19.26
C SER A 94 4.60 10.88 17.78
N ALA A 95 5.12 12.05 17.41
CA ALA A 95 5.42 12.45 16.04
C ALA A 95 6.91 12.33 15.67
N SER A 96 7.76 11.79 16.55
CA SER A 96 9.19 11.65 16.22
C SER A 96 9.40 10.61 15.11
N LEU A 97 10.27 10.94 14.15
CA LEU A 97 10.62 10.06 13.04
C LEU A 97 11.16 8.71 13.53
N SER A 98 11.90 8.71 14.65
CA SER A 98 12.39 7.49 15.31
C SER A 98 11.25 6.59 15.77
N GLY A 99 10.22 7.14 16.44
CA GLY A 99 9.05 6.35 16.87
C GLY A 99 8.28 5.79 15.68
N PHE A 100 8.17 6.55 14.58
CA PHE A 100 7.61 6.04 13.33
C PHE A 100 8.41 4.85 12.78
N VAL A 101 9.74 4.94 12.73
CA VAL A 101 10.61 3.84 12.25
C VAL A 101 10.40 2.58 13.07
N GLU A 102 10.31 2.68 14.40
CA GLU A 102 10.05 1.52 15.25
C GLU A 102 8.67 0.89 14.98
N ARG A 103 7.63 1.70 14.81
CA ARG A 103 6.30 1.22 14.45
C ARG A 103 6.26 0.56 13.07
N ALA A 104 6.95 1.15 12.08
CA ALA A 104 7.00 0.62 10.74
C ALA A 104 7.68 -0.75 10.70
N THR A 105 8.86 -0.85 11.30
CA THR A 105 9.64 -2.10 11.36
C THR A 105 8.97 -3.19 12.22
N ALA A 106 8.13 -2.82 13.19
CA ALA A 106 7.32 -3.78 13.93
C ALA A 106 6.23 -4.42 13.04
N LEU A 107 5.58 -3.63 12.18
CA LEU A 107 4.65 -4.18 11.18
C LEU A 107 5.38 -5.13 10.23
N TRP A 108 6.55 -4.75 9.73
CA TRP A 108 7.32 -5.58 8.80
C TRP A 108 7.71 -6.92 9.43
N ARG A 109 8.15 -6.93 10.69
CA ARG A 109 8.46 -8.17 11.43
C ARG A 109 7.23 -9.06 11.61
N SER A 110 6.10 -8.47 12.00
CA SER A 110 4.85 -9.22 12.17
C SER A 110 4.37 -9.81 10.83
N ASP A 111 4.59 -9.09 9.72
CA ASP A 111 4.23 -9.58 8.39
C ASP A 111 5.16 -10.71 7.88
N GLU A 112 6.47 -10.60 8.14
CA GLU A 112 7.43 -11.68 7.82
C GLU A 112 7.09 -13.00 8.52
N GLN A 113 6.61 -12.92 9.76
CA GLN A 113 6.17 -14.07 10.53
C GLN A 113 4.82 -14.65 10.06
N GLN A 114 4.24 -14.12 8.99
CA GLN A 114 2.99 -14.58 8.38
C GLN A 114 1.83 -14.64 9.37
N ARG A 115 1.74 -13.63 10.25
CA ARG A 115 0.69 -13.60 11.27
C ARG A 115 -0.70 -13.52 10.59
N PRO A 116 -1.59 -14.52 10.77
CA PRO A 116 -2.82 -14.62 9.97
C PRO A 116 -3.76 -13.42 10.08
N HIS A 117 -3.70 -12.70 11.20
CA HIS A 117 -4.57 -11.55 11.45
C HIS A 117 -4.19 -10.30 10.64
N LEU A 118 -2.95 -10.23 10.11
CA LEU A 118 -2.49 -9.08 9.33
C LEU A 118 -3.11 -9.06 7.94
N THR A 119 -3.22 -10.22 7.29
CA THR A 119 -3.83 -10.30 5.94
C THR A 119 -5.34 -10.07 5.99
N THR A 120 -5.98 -10.26 7.14
CA THR A 120 -7.41 -10.02 7.36
C THR A 120 -7.70 -8.71 8.10
N VAL A 121 -6.69 -7.87 8.34
CA VAL A 121 -6.90 -6.61 9.06
C VAL A 121 -7.78 -5.68 8.21
N PRO A 122 -8.80 -5.04 8.78
CA PRO A 122 -9.64 -4.13 8.01
C PRO A 122 -8.86 -2.88 7.59
N ALA A 123 -9.29 -2.29 6.47
CA ALA A 123 -8.86 -0.97 6.08
C ALA A 123 -9.31 0.07 7.12
N VAL A 124 -8.41 0.99 7.43
CA VAL A 124 -8.66 2.16 8.26
C VAL A 124 -9.67 3.07 7.55
N THR A 125 -10.64 3.57 8.31
CA THR A 125 -11.72 4.45 7.83
C THR A 125 -11.77 5.76 8.63
N GLY A 126 -12.58 6.71 8.17
CA GLY A 126 -12.79 7.99 8.85
C GLY A 126 -11.51 8.83 8.91
N THR A 127 -11.37 9.63 9.96
CA THR A 127 -10.27 10.59 10.13
C THR A 127 -8.89 9.93 10.04
N SER A 128 -8.71 8.74 10.62
CA SER A 128 -7.43 8.02 10.60
C SER A 128 -7.00 7.57 9.20
N ALA A 129 -7.94 7.44 8.26
CA ALA A 129 -7.63 7.11 6.87
C ALA A 129 -7.16 8.34 6.06
N VAL A 130 -7.58 9.53 6.48
CA VAL A 130 -7.29 10.80 5.78
C VAL A 130 -6.08 11.51 6.36
N MET A 131 -5.84 11.35 7.66
CA MET A 131 -4.78 12.04 8.40
C MET A 131 -3.40 11.92 7.74
N PRO A 132 -2.93 10.75 7.26
CA PRO A 132 -1.60 10.67 6.64
C PRO A 132 -1.46 11.47 5.34
N VAL A 133 -2.54 11.59 4.55
CA VAL A 133 -2.57 12.40 3.33
C VAL A 133 -2.58 13.89 3.69
N TRP A 134 -3.39 14.26 4.69
CA TRP A 134 -3.43 15.64 5.19
C TRP A 134 -2.09 16.07 5.79
N GLU A 135 -1.46 15.21 6.60
CA GLU A 135 -0.13 15.45 7.15
C GLU A 135 0.92 15.59 6.04
N TRP A 136 0.85 14.80 4.97
CA TRP A 136 1.77 14.96 3.84
C TRP A 136 1.55 16.26 3.06
N GLU A 137 0.29 16.67 2.86
CA GLU A 137 -0.07 17.90 2.13
C GLU A 137 0.33 19.17 2.89
N ASN A 138 0.37 19.13 4.23
CA ASN A 138 0.46 20.33 5.07
C ASN A 138 1.78 20.42 5.87
N PRO A 139 2.32 21.65 6.06
CA PRO A 139 3.46 21.89 6.94
C PRO A 139 3.11 21.57 8.42
N PRO A 140 4.12 21.37 9.29
CA PRO A 140 5.56 21.52 9.03
C PRO A 140 6.15 20.34 8.25
N GLU A 141 7.23 20.61 7.52
CA GLU A 141 8.10 19.58 6.94
C GLU A 141 9.11 19.08 7.98
N ASP A 142 9.70 17.90 7.74
CA ASP A 142 10.82 17.43 8.57
C ASP A 142 12.07 18.29 8.26
N THR A 143 12.38 19.23 9.16
CA THR A 143 13.53 20.14 9.03
C THR A 143 14.87 19.41 9.05
N ASP A 144 14.99 18.36 9.87
CA ASP A 144 16.19 17.52 9.97
C ASP A 144 15.77 16.07 10.17
N VAL A 145 16.28 15.18 9.31
CA VAL A 145 16.08 13.73 9.39
C VAL A 145 17.36 12.99 9.76
N SER A 146 18.38 13.70 10.23
CA SER A 146 19.61 13.10 10.72
C SER A 146 19.36 12.24 11.97
N ARG A 147 20.17 11.20 12.12
CA ARG A 147 20.12 10.31 13.28
C ARG A 147 21.53 10.07 13.78
N PRO A 148 21.85 10.37 15.05
CA PRO A 148 23.09 9.93 15.67
C PRO A 148 22.98 8.44 16.00
N GLY A 149 24.07 7.69 15.76
CA GLY A 149 24.09 6.26 16.10
C GLY A 149 25.31 5.52 15.56
N PRO A 150 25.60 4.32 16.09
CA PRO A 150 26.61 3.43 15.55
C PRO A 150 26.18 2.87 14.19
N GLY A 151 27.14 2.55 13.32
CA GLY A 151 26.90 2.10 11.94
C GLY A 151 26.50 3.26 11.04
N ARG A 152 27.41 3.71 10.17
CA ARG A 152 27.14 4.83 9.26
C ARG A 152 26.55 4.28 7.97
N VAL A 153 25.35 4.73 7.64
CA VAL A 153 24.77 4.50 6.32
C VAL A 153 25.73 5.08 5.27
N SER A 154 25.83 4.41 4.14
CA SER A 154 26.68 4.80 3.01
C SER A 154 25.84 5.00 1.74
N PRO A 155 26.39 5.69 0.71
CA PRO A 155 25.76 5.76 -0.60
C PRO A 155 25.54 4.38 -1.26
N ALA A 156 26.39 3.39 -0.94
CA ALA A 156 26.24 2.03 -1.45
C ALA A 156 24.98 1.34 -0.91
N ASP A 157 24.63 1.59 0.35
CA ASP A 157 23.40 1.07 0.96
C ASP A 157 22.16 1.62 0.25
N ILE A 158 22.16 2.91 -0.10
CA ILE A 158 21.06 3.52 -0.86
C ILE A 158 20.96 2.91 -2.26
N ALA A 159 22.10 2.69 -2.93
CA ALA A 159 22.13 2.04 -4.23
C ALA A 159 21.56 0.62 -4.17
N MET A 160 21.87 -0.14 -3.10
CA MET A 160 21.30 -1.46 -2.84
C MET A 160 19.78 -1.40 -2.68
N LEU A 161 19.24 -0.46 -1.89
CA LEU A 161 17.79 -0.31 -1.70
C LEU A 161 17.07 0.02 -3.02
N LYS A 162 17.66 0.87 -3.86
CA LYS A 162 17.12 1.21 -5.20
C LYS A 162 17.12 -0.02 -6.12
N ALA A 163 18.25 -0.73 -6.20
CA ALA A 163 18.35 -1.95 -7.01
C ALA A 163 17.36 -3.03 -6.54
N ALA A 164 17.17 -3.18 -5.22
CA ALA A 164 16.18 -4.10 -4.66
C ALA A 164 14.75 -3.69 -5.06
N ARG A 165 14.43 -2.40 -5.04
CA ARG A 165 13.11 -1.90 -5.47
C ARG A 165 12.82 -2.27 -6.92
N ASP A 166 13.78 -2.04 -7.82
CA ASP A 166 13.61 -2.37 -9.24
C ASP A 166 13.49 -3.87 -9.47
N HIS A 167 14.33 -4.66 -8.79
CA HIS A 167 14.27 -6.11 -8.83
C HIS A 167 12.90 -6.64 -8.39
N TYR A 168 12.39 -6.17 -7.25
CA TYR A 168 11.10 -6.63 -6.71
C TYR A 168 9.91 -6.11 -7.51
N GLU A 169 9.98 -4.91 -8.09
CA GLU A 169 8.94 -4.45 -9.01
C GLU A 169 8.87 -5.33 -10.27
N GLN A 170 10.01 -5.64 -10.88
CA GLN A 170 10.05 -6.54 -12.05
C GLN A 170 9.51 -7.93 -11.71
N MET A 171 9.86 -8.45 -10.53
CA MET A 171 9.32 -9.71 -10.04
C MET A 171 7.81 -9.63 -9.85
N TYR A 172 7.27 -8.60 -9.19
CA TYR A 172 5.83 -8.37 -9.05
C TYR A 172 5.12 -8.31 -10.41
N ARG A 173 5.69 -7.61 -11.39
CA ARG A 173 5.13 -7.51 -12.76
C ARG A 173 5.10 -8.85 -13.49
N LYS A 174 6.00 -9.78 -13.16
CA LYS A 174 6.11 -11.10 -13.79
C LYS A 174 5.30 -12.18 -13.07
N THR A 175 5.43 -12.27 -11.75
CA THR A 175 4.90 -13.38 -10.94
C THR A 175 3.69 -12.98 -10.11
N GLY A 176 3.57 -11.72 -9.70
CA GLY A 176 2.45 -11.23 -8.87
C GLY A 176 2.76 -11.04 -7.39
N GLY A 177 1.80 -10.44 -6.67
CA GLY A 177 2.01 -9.93 -5.31
C GLY A 177 2.21 -11.01 -4.26
N ILE A 178 1.60 -12.17 -4.43
CA ILE A 178 1.60 -13.25 -3.44
C ILE A 178 3.02 -13.83 -3.29
N ALA A 179 3.63 -14.21 -4.42
CA ALA A 179 5.01 -14.67 -4.48
C ALA A 179 6.03 -13.60 -4.02
N THR A 180 5.71 -12.32 -4.24
CA THR A 180 6.70 -11.23 -4.15
C THR A 180 6.77 -10.61 -2.76
N ARG A 181 5.63 -10.45 -2.08
CA ARG A 181 5.53 -9.73 -0.80
C ARG A 181 6.49 -10.26 0.26
N SER A 182 6.53 -11.57 0.47
CA SER A 182 7.36 -12.21 1.51
C SER A 182 8.86 -11.95 1.33
N ARG A 183 9.32 -11.80 0.08
CA ARG A 183 10.72 -11.48 -0.24
C ARG A 183 11.04 -10.02 0.06
N ILE A 184 10.14 -9.10 -0.30
CA ILE A 184 10.28 -7.67 0.01
C ILE A 184 10.32 -7.46 1.52
N VAL A 185 9.39 -8.06 2.26
CA VAL A 185 9.29 -7.86 3.71
C VAL A 185 10.53 -8.40 4.44
N ARG A 186 11.04 -9.55 4.03
CA ARG A 186 12.32 -10.09 4.52
C ARG A 186 13.47 -9.12 4.28
N PHE A 187 13.56 -8.54 3.09
CA PHE A 187 14.57 -7.53 2.76
C PHE A 187 14.38 -6.24 3.57
N LEU A 188 13.14 -5.79 3.78
CA LEU A 188 12.84 -4.65 4.64
C LEU A 188 13.31 -4.88 6.08
N ASN A 189 13.14 -6.08 6.64
CA ASN A 189 13.60 -6.42 7.98
C ASN A 189 15.12 -6.63 8.07
N ALA A 190 15.72 -7.31 7.10
CA ALA A 190 17.13 -7.66 7.12
C ALA A 190 18.03 -6.45 6.79
N GLU A 191 17.62 -5.60 5.85
CA GLU A 191 18.47 -4.54 5.30
C GLU A 191 17.95 -3.14 5.65
N ALA A 192 16.69 -2.82 5.29
CA ALA A 192 16.18 -1.45 5.42
C ALA A 192 16.00 -1.02 6.89
N ALA A 193 15.50 -1.92 7.75
CA ALA A 193 15.25 -1.64 9.15
C ALA A 193 16.53 -1.32 9.95
N PRO A 194 17.64 -2.08 9.84
CA PRO A 194 18.91 -1.68 10.42
C PRO A 194 19.43 -0.33 9.91
N LEU A 195 19.32 -0.06 8.60
CA LEU A 195 19.79 1.21 8.01
C LEU A 195 19.01 2.43 8.54
N LEU A 196 17.68 2.33 8.65
CA LEU A 196 16.84 3.38 9.25
C LEU A 196 17.15 3.61 10.74
N ARG A 197 17.70 2.60 11.42
CA ARG A 197 18.16 2.70 12.82
C ARG A 197 19.60 3.17 12.98
N GLY A 198 20.41 3.03 11.94
CA GLY A 198 21.81 3.43 11.91
C GLY A 198 22.00 4.94 11.88
N GLY A 199 23.25 5.36 12.10
CA GLY A 199 23.63 6.76 12.05
C GLY A 199 23.70 7.31 10.62
N HIS A 200 23.09 8.48 10.39
CA HIS A 200 23.11 9.16 9.09
C HIS A 200 22.96 10.68 9.23
N SER A 201 23.55 11.42 8.28
CA SER A 201 23.31 12.86 8.12
C SER A 201 21.95 13.13 7.50
N ASP A 202 21.48 14.38 7.54
CA ASP A 202 20.21 14.78 6.92
C ASP A 202 20.15 14.41 5.43
N ALA A 203 21.14 14.82 4.63
CA ALA A 203 21.17 14.55 3.19
C ALA A 203 21.11 13.05 2.85
N LEU A 204 21.84 12.24 3.62
CA LEU A 204 21.85 10.78 3.42
C LEU A 204 20.55 10.15 3.94
N GLY A 205 20.04 10.65 5.07
CA GLY A 205 18.74 10.28 5.63
C GLY A 205 17.63 10.50 4.62
N ARG A 206 17.55 11.65 3.96
CA ARG A 206 16.53 11.92 2.93
C ARG A 206 16.58 10.91 1.80
N SER A 207 17.78 10.58 1.32
CA SER A 207 17.99 9.57 0.28
C SER A 207 17.62 8.15 0.74
N LEU A 208 17.90 7.81 2.00
CA LEU A 208 17.53 6.55 2.63
C LEU A 208 16.01 6.42 2.76
N HIS A 209 15.33 7.45 3.27
CA HIS A 209 13.87 7.48 3.41
C HIS A 209 13.18 7.39 2.04
N ARG A 210 13.70 8.10 1.03
CA ARG A 210 13.25 8.01 -0.38
C ARG A 210 13.30 6.58 -0.91
N ALA A 211 14.46 5.92 -0.80
CA ALA A 211 14.65 4.57 -1.32
C ALA A 211 13.80 3.54 -0.57
N THR A 212 13.72 3.68 0.76
CA THR A 212 12.90 2.79 1.59
C THR A 212 11.41 2.97 1.31
N ALA A 213 10.93 4.20 1.12
CA ALA A 213 9.53 4.47 0.76
C ALA A 213 9.13 3.75 -0.53
N GLY A 214 10.00 3.73 -1.55
CA GLY A 214 9.77 2.99 -2.79
C GLY A 214 9.57 1.49 -2.54
N LEU A 215 10.43 0.86 -1.73
CA LEU A 215 10.29 -0.56 -1.36
C LEU A 215 8.99 -0.85 -0.59
N VAL A 216 8.69 0.00 0.40
CA VAL A 216 7.48 -0.10 1.23
C VAL A 216 6.22 0.05 0.37
N ALA A 217 6.23 0.94 -0.63
CA ALA A 217 5.15 1.07 -1.60
C ALA A 217 4.95 -0.21 -2.42
N VAL A 218 6.02 -0.85 -2.90
CA VAL A 218 5.92 -2.15 -3.61
C VAL A 218 5.38 -3.26 -2.70
N ALA A 219 5.76 -3.30 -1.43
CA ALA A 219 5.16 -4.22 -0.45
C ALA A 219 3.64 -3.99 -0.33
N GLY A 220 3.21 -2.73 -0.26
CA GLY A 220 1.80 -2.34 -0.26
C GLY A 220 1.07 -2.75 -1.54
N ILE A 221 1.69 -2.58 -2.71
CA ILE A 221 1.14 -3.03 -4.01
C ILE A 221 0.94 -4.55 -4.00
N CYS A 222 1.90 -5.31 -3.47
CA CYS A 222 1.78 -6.75 -3.38
C CYS A 222 0.67 -7.19 -2.41
N ALA A 223 0.51 -6.50 -1.27
CA ALA A 223 -0.59 -6.74 -0.34
C ALA A 223 -1.95 -6.41 -0.98
N TYR A 224 -2.04 -5.30 -1.73
CA TYR A 224 -3.23 -4.91 -2.48
C TYR A 224 -3.58 -5.94 -3.55
N ASP A 225 -2.59 -6.47 -4.27
CA ASP A 225 -2.77 -7.53 -5.26
C ASP A 225 -3.25 -8.87 -4.68
N SER A 226 -3.05 -9.04 -3.37
CA SER A 226 -3.41 -10.24 -2.60
C SER A 226 -4.72 -10.05 -1.80
N ASP A 227 -5.49 -8.99 -2.07
CA ASP A 227 -6.74 -8.63 -1.37
C ASP A 227 -6.57 -8.29 0.14
N ALA A 228 -5.33 -8.11 0.60
CA ALA A 228 -5.00 -7.71 1.96
C ALA A 228 -5.08 -6.18 2.13
N HIS A 229 -6.25 -5.59 1.87
CA HIS A 229 -6.41 -4.13 1.75
C HIS A 229 -6.01 -3.33 3.00
N GLY A 230 -6.34 -3.81 4.21
CA GLY A 230 -5.95 -3.10 5.43
C GLY A 230 -4.45 -3.12 5.69
N LEU A 231 -3.77 -4.19 5.27
CA LEU A 231 -2.31 -4.26 5.31
C LEU A 231 -1.68 -3.36 4.24
N ALA A 232 -2.20 -3.41 3.01
CA ALA A 232 -1.77 -2.55 1.91
C ALA A 232 -1.86 -1.06 2.28
N GLN A 233 -2.97 -0.64 2.88
CA GLN A 233 -3.15 0.75 3.32
C GLN A 233 -2.11 1.17 4.36
N ARG A 234 -1.79 0.29 5.32
CA ARG A 234 -0.75 0.54 6.33
C ARG A 234 0.63 0.69 5.70
N TYR A 235 0.96 -0.13 4.71
CA TYR A 235 2.18 0.04 3.90
C TYR A 235 2.18 1.38 3.14
N PHE A 236 1.08 1.75 2.49
CA PHE A 236 0.98 3.03 1.80
C PHE A 236 1.13 4.23 2.75
N HIS A 237 0.51 4.18 3.94
CA HIS A 237 0.71 5.22 4.95
C HIS A 237 2.17 5.32 5.43
N GLN A 238 2.85 4.19 5.61
CA GLN A 238 4.28 4.17 5.94
C GLN A 238 5.13 4.75 4.81
N ALA A 239 4.88 4.35 3.56
CA ALA A 239 5.57 4.88 2.40
C ALA A 239 5.36 6.40 2.28
N LEU A 240 4.16 6.91 2.57
CA LEU A 240 3.84 8.33 2.51
C LEU A 240 4.57 9.13 3.60
N ARG A 241 4.64 8.61 4.83
CA ARG A 241 5.41 9.25 5.91
C ARG A 241 6.91 9.28 5.60
N LEU A 242 7.46 8.19 5.04
CA LEU A 242 8.85 8.13 4.57
C LEU A 242 9.10 9.10 3.39
N ALA A 243 8.15 9.20 2.45
CA ALA A 243 8.22 10.17 1.36
C ALA A 243 8.27 11.61 1.90
N LYS A 244 7.44 11.93 2.92
CA LYS A 244 7.50 13.23 3.61
C LYS A 244 8.90 13.49 4.19
N SER A 245 9.48 12.54 4.91
CA SER A 245 10.84 12.67 5.46
C SER A 245 11.91 12.85 4.40
N SER A 246 11.74 12.25 3.22
CA SER A 246 12.67 12.47 2.11
C SER A 246 12.59 13.88 1.51
N GLY A 247 11.47 14.58 1.69
CA GLY A 247 11.17 15.84 1.00
C GLY A 247 10.78 15.68 -0.47
N ASP A 248 10.75 14.46 -1.01
CA ASP A 248 10.35 14.23 -2.40
C ASP A 248 8.82 14.21 -2.56
N ARG A 249 8.29 15.32 -3.07
CA ARG A 249 6.84 15.47 -3.32
C ARG A 249 6.34 14.65 -4.51
N GLY A 250 7.19 14.32 -5.47
CA GLY A 250 6.82 13.45 -6.59
C GLY A 250 6.52 12.03 -6.10
N LEU A 251 7.40 11.50 -5.23
CA LEU A 251 7.21 10.21 -4.58
C LEU A 251 5.94 10.21 -3.70
N GLY A 252 5.71 11.28 -2.95
CA GLY A 252 4.48 11.42 -2.16
C GLY A 252 3.21 11.38 -3.03
N GLY A 253 3.22 12.09 -4.16
CA GLY A 253 2.15 12.05 -5.15
C GLY A 253 1.93 10.64 -5.71
N TYR A 254 3.00 9.91 -6.02
CA TYR A 254 2.92 8.51 -6.44
C TYR A 254 2.27 7.61 -5.37
N VAL A 255 2.70 7.72 -4.11
CA VAL A 255 2.10 6.93 -3.01
C VAL A 255 0.62 7.28 -2.82
N ILE A 256 0.24 8.54 -2.99
CA ILE A 256 -1.18 8.93 -2.97
C ILE A 256 -1.94 8.33 -4.15
N ALA A 257 -1.37 8.25 -5.36
CA ALA A 257 -2.02 7.55 -6.47
C ALA A 257 -2.33 6.07 -6.15
N LEU A 258 -1.49 5.39 -5.35
CA LEU A 258 -1.78 4.05 -4.83
C LEU A 258 -2.98 4.06 -3.86
N LEU A 259 -3.09 5.05 -2.98
CA LEU A 259 -4.24 5.23 -2.07
C LEU A 259 -5.52 5.61 -2.83
N VAL A 260 -5.43 6.38 -3.92
CA VAL A 260 -6.54 6.67 -4.84
C VAL A 260 -7.03 5.39 -5.50
N THR A 261 -6.12 4.59 -6.05
CA THR A 261 -6.42 3.28 -6.66
C THR A 261 -7.13 2.37 -5.66
N GLN A 262 -6.62 2.29 -4.43
CA GLN A 262 -7.24 1.49 -3.37
C GLN A 262 -8.63 2.01 -3.00
N SER A 263 -8.80 3.33 -2.89
CA SER A 263 -10.10 3.94 -2.55
C SER A 263 -11.16 3.70 -3.62
N LEU A 264 -10.77 3.77 -4.90
CA LEU A 264 -11.62 3.39 -6.02
C LEU A 264 -12.08 1.93 -5.92
N PHE A 265 -11.15 1.01 -5.62
CA PHE A 265 -11.47 -0.41 -5.48
C PHE A 265 -12.42 -0.68 -4.32
N LEU A 266 -12.26 0.02 -3.19
CA LEU A 266 -13.13 -0.10 -2.01
C LEU A 266 -14.45 0.67 -2.14
N GLY A 267 -14.71 1.34 -3.27
CA GLY A 267 -15.94 2.11 -3.52
C GLY A 267 -16.01 3.46 -2.80
N ASP A 268 -14.90 3.96 -2.23
CA ASP A 268 -14.84 5.27 -1.58
C ASP A 268 -14.46 6.36 -2.60
N TYR A 269 -15.39 6.63 -3.53
CA TYR A 269 -15.17 7.52 -4.67
C TYR A 269 -14.90 8.98 -4.27
N ARG A 270 -15.55 9.47 -3.21
CA ARG A 270 -15.32 10.83 -2.70
C ARG A 270 -13.92 10.97 -2.14
N ARG A 271 -13.44 9.98 -1.38
CA ARG A 271 -12.06 9.97 -0.88
C ARG A 271 -11.05 9.86 -2.02
N SER A 272 -11.30 9.03 -3.04
CA SER A 272 -10.39 8.94 -4.19
C SER A 272 -10.25 10.28 -4.92
N ILE A 273 -11.34 11.03 -5.08
CA ILE A 273 -11.30 12.38 -5.66
C ILE A 273 -10.48 13.33 -4.78
N ALA A 274 -10.79 13.39 -3.48
CA ALA A 274 -10.09 14.28 -2.55
C ALA A 274 -8.58 14.00 -2.49
N PHE A 275 -8.18 12.73 -2.47
CA PHE A 275 -6.77 12.32 -2.49
C PHE A 275 -6.09 12.67 -3.82
N ALA A 276 -6.75 12.45 -4.95
CA ALA A 276 -6.19 12.81 -6.25
C ALA A 276 -5.96 14.33 -6.36
N GLU A 277 -6.91 15.14 -5.88
CA GLU A 277 -6.74 16.59 -5.84
C GLU A 277 -5.64 17.05 -4.89
N ALA A 278 -5.52 16.41 -3.71
CA ALA A 278 -4.43 16.69 -2.78
C ALA A 278 -3.06 16.41 -3.42
N ALA A 279 -2.90 15.28 -4.12
CA ALA A 279 -1.68 14.96 -4.85
C ALA A 279 -1.39 15.99 -5.96
N LEU A 280 -2.39 16.33 -6.79
CA LEU A 280 -2.26 17.32 -7.87
C LEU A 280 -1.85 18.70 -7.33
N ARG A 281 -2.42 19.13 -6.20
CA ARG A 281 -2.10 20.43 -5.56
C ARG A 281 -0.73 20.43 -4.89
N ALA A 282 -0.47 19.50 -3.99
CA ALA A 282 0.74 19.52 -3.15
C ALA A 282 2.00 19.10 -3.90
N ALA A 283 1.91 18.21 -4.90
CA ALA A 283 3.06 17.92 -5.76
C ALA A 283 3.45 19.14 -6.59
N GLY A 284 2.49 20.01 -6.95
CA GLY A 284 2.73 21.26 -7.66
C GLY A 284 3.57 21.05 -8.92
N GLY A 285 4.66 21.80 -9.07
CA GLY A 285 5.59 21.67 -10.21
C GLY A 285 6.39 20.36 -10.27
N HIS A 286 6.33 19.51 -9.23
CA HIS A 286 6.98 18.19 -9.21
C HIS A 286 6.08 17.09 -9.78
N ILE A 287 4.81 17.38 -10.09
CA ILE A 287 3.95 16.38 -10.69
C ILE A 287 4.34 16.16 -12.15
N THR A 288 4.52 14.90 -12.51
CA THR A 288 4.92 14.54 -13.86
C THR A 288 3.69 14.32 -14.75
N PRO A 289 3.82 14.47 -16.08
CA PRO A 289 2.73 14.19 -17.00
C PRO A 289 2.11 12.80 -16.81
N ALA A 290 2.94 11.77 -16.58
CA ALA A 290 2.45 10.40 -16.36
C ALA A 290 1.57 10.30 -15.10
N LEU A 291 2.02 10.84 -13.97
CA LEU A 291 1.26 10.81 -12.73
C LEU A 291 0.00 11.67 -12.81
N ALA A 292 0.06 12.83 -13.43
CA ALA A 292 -1.10 13.70 -13.63
C ALA A 292 -2.16 13.04 -14.52
N ALA A 293 -1.74 12.36 -15.59
CA ALA A 293 -2.64 11.61 -16.46
C ALA A 293 -3.38 10.50 -15.69
N ASP A 294 -2.64 9.72 -14.90
CA ASP A 294 -3.18 8.64 -14.07
C ASP A 294 -4.19 9.16 -13.03
N LEU A 295 -3.84 10.21 -12.28
CA LEU A 295 -4.71 10.82 -11.28
C LEU A 295 -6.00 11.37 -11.89
N HIS A 296 -5.93 12.05 -13.04
CA HIS A 296 -7.12 12.54 -13.72
C HIS A 296 -8.00 11.41 -14.26
N ALA A 297 -7.41 10.33 -14.80
CA ALA A 297 -8.18 9.18 -15.26
C ALA A 297 -8.89 8.47 -14.09
N MET A 298 -8.22 8.34 -12.93
CA MET A 298 -8.83 7.83 -11.71
C MET A 298 -9.97 8.72 -11.18
N GLN A 299 -9.81 10.05 -11.24
CA GLN A 299 -10.91 10.97 -10.92
C GLN A 299 -12.09 10.80 -11.88
N ALA A 300 -11.85 10.61 -13.18
CA ALA A 300 -12.92 10.38 -14.15
C ALA A 300 -13.77 9.15 -13.78
N LYS A 301 -13.10 8.05 -13.39
CA LYS A 301 -13.77 6.84 -12.90
C LYS A 301 -14.63 7.11 -11.67
N ALA A 302 -14.09 7.85 -10.69
CA ALA A 302 -14.83 8.19 -9.48
C ALA A 302 -16.06 9.06 -9.77
N TYR A 303 -15.92 10.09 -10.60
CA TYR A 303 -17.04 10.96 -10.99
C TYR A 303 -18.11 10.20 -11.79
N ALA A 304 -17.71 9.30 -12.69
CA ALA A 304 -18.65 8.45 -13.42
C ALA A 304 -19.49 7.58 -12.48
N GLN A 305 -18.86 6.96 -11.47
CA GLN A 305 -19.56 6.16 -10.46
C GLN A 305 -20.49 6.99 -9.56
N LEU A 306 -20.19 8.28 -9.36
CA LEU A 306 -21.04 9.22 -8.62
C LEU A 306 -22.16 9.82 -9.48
N GLY A 307 -22.23 9.50 -10.78
CA GLY A 307 -23.23 10.04 -11.71
C GLY A 307 -22.94 11.45 -12.22
N ASP A 308 -21.75 12.00 -11.95
CA ASP A 308 -21.33 13.31 -12.45
C ASP A 308 -20.62 13.18 -13.80
N ALA A 309 -21.43 13.07 -14.85
CA ALA A 309 -20.94 12.89 -16.21
C ALA A 309 -20.10 14.07 -16.72
N ALA A 310 -20.40 15.30 -16.27
CA ALA A 310 -19.69 16.49 -16.72
C ALA A 310 -18.25 16.51 -16.17
N SER A 311 -18.10 16.30 -14.86
CA SER A 311 -16.79 16.21 -14.22
C SER A 311 -15.98 15.02 -14.72
N ALA A 312 -16.64 13.88 -14.96
CA ALA A 312 -15.99 12.70 -15.52
C ALA A 312 -15.39 12.98 -16.90
N ARG A 313 -16.16 13.56 -17.83
CA ARG A 313 -15.67 13.92 -19.18
C ARG A 313 -14.57 14.98 -19.13
N ALA A 314 -14.69 15.98 -18.24
CA ALA A 314 -13.63 16.97 -18.05
C ALA A 314 -12.32 16.33 -17.54
N CYS A 315 -12.41 15.36 -16.63
CA CYS A 315 -11.25 14.60 -16.17
C CYS A 315 -10.64 13.73 -17.28
N ILE A 316 -11.45 13.08 -18.13
CA ILE A 316 -10.97 12.33 -19.30
C ILE A 316 -10.13 13.22 -20.20
N GLY A 317 -10.65 14.39 -20.60
CA GLY A 317 -9.90 15.31 -21.47
C GLY A 317 -8.60 15.81 -20.84
N ARG A 318 -8.56 16.03 -19.51
CA ARG A 318 -7.31 16.36 -18.80
C ARG A 318 -6.33 15.19 -18.78
N ALA A 319 -6.81 13.96 -18.57
CA ALA A 319 -5.97 12.78 -18.56
C ALA A 319 -5.29 12.56 -19.92
N GLU A 320 -6.06 12.66 -21.02
CA GLU A 320 -5.56 12.54 -22.40
C GLU A 320 -4.56 13.65 -22.74
N ALA A 321 -4.85 14.89 -22.34
CA ALA A 321 -3.95 16.02 -22.55
C ALA A 321 -2.59 15.84 -21.84
N GLN A 322 -2.59 15.26 -20.63
CA GLN A 322 -1.35 14.93 -19.91
C GLN A 322 -0.65 13.71 -20.51
N ALA A 323 -1.40 12.69 -20.95
CA ALA A 323 -0.86 11.53 -21.63
C ALA A 323 -0.08 11.91 -22.90
N GLY A 324 -0.59 12.88 -23.67
CA GLY A 324 0.11 13.44 -24.85
C GLY A 324 1.40 14.19 -24.53
N ARG A 325 1.70 14.46 -23.26
CA ARG A 325 2.93 15.14 -22.80
C ARG A 325 3.91 14.18 -22.13
N ILE A 326 3.60 12.88 -22.03
CA ILE A 326 4.51 11.90 -21.45
C ILE A 326 5.71 11.73 -22.37
N HIS A 327 6.91 11.94 -21.82
CA HIS A 327 8.17 11.74 -22.53
C HIS A 327 8.93 10.58 -21.90
N THR A 328 9.07 9.49 -22.65
CA THR A 328 9.84 8.31 -22.22
C THR A 328 11.25 8.72 -21.79
N GLY A 329 11.67 8.30 -20.59
CA GLY A 329 12.99 8.61 -20.03
C GLY A 329 13.09 9.94 -19.27
N ARG A 330 12.02 10.76 -19.23
CA ARG A 330 11.93 11.94 -18.35
C ARG A 330 11.02 11.72 -17.13
N GLU A 331 10.30 10.62 -17.13
CA GLU A 331 9.44 10.19 -16.03
C GLU A 331 10.27 9.46 -14.95
N PRO A 332 9.99 9.65 -13.66
CA PRO A 332 10.57 8.87 -12.57
C PRO A 332 10.27 7.37 -12.71
N ASP A 333 11.14 6.53 -12.16
CA ASP A 333 10.98 5.07 -12.22
C ASP A 333 9.65 4.61 -11.60
N GLU A 334 9.18 5.29 -10.55
CA GLU A 334 7.91 4.96 -9.88
C GLU A 334 6.67 5.16 -10.76
N THR A 335 6.71 6.05 -11.75
CA THR A 335 5.60 6.23 -12.71
C THR A 335 5.76 5.35 -13.95
N GLY A 336 6.78 4.48 -14.00
CA GLY A 336 7.00 3.55 -15.11
C GLY A 336 5.89 2.53 -15.36
N TYR A 337 4.92 2.39 -14.45
CA TYR A 337 3.69 1.60 -14.68
C TYR A 337 2.71 2.29 -15.63
N VAL A 338 2.82 3.61 -15.82
CA VAL A 338 2.03 4.41 -16.77
C VAL A 338 2.56 4.19 -18.18
N GLN A 339 2.40 2.97 -18.67
CA GLN A 339 2.79 2.55 -20.01
C GLN A 339 1.80 3.06 -21.06
N PRO A 340 2.21 3.18 -22.34
CA PRO A 340 1.29 3.46 -23.44
C PRO A 340 0.07 2.53 -23.38
N GLY A 341 -1.14 3.10 -23.42
CA GLY A 341 -2.40 2.37 -23.28
C GLY A 341 -2.94 2.22 -21.84
N LEU A 342 -2.20 2.61 -20.78
CA LEU A 342 -2.77 2.59 -19.42
C LEU A 342 -3.93 3.58 -19.28
N VAL A 343 -3.74 4.81 -19.77
CA VAL A 343 -4.76 5.87 -19.71
C VAL A 343 -6.01 5.43 -20.47
N ASP A 344 -5.84 4.82 -21.65
CA ASP A 344 -6.96 4.25 -22.42
C ASP A 344 -7.78 3.22 -21.63
N VAL A 345 -7.15 2.32 -20.86
CA VAL A 345 -7.89 1.36 -20.01
C VAL A 345 -8.72 2.09 -18.96
N GLN A 346 -8.17 3.13 -18.35
CA GLN A 346 -8.86 3.86 -17.30
C GLN A 346 -9.99 4.73 -17.84
N VAL A 347 -9.77 5.36 -18.99
CA VAL A 347 -10.80 6.10 -19.73
C VAL A 347 -11.92 5.15 -20.16
N ALA A 348 -11.59 3.96 -20.67
CA ALA A 348 -12.59 2.93 -20.99
C ALA A 348 -13.44 2.57 -19.77
N GLU A 349 -12.82 2.36 -18.60
CA GLU A 349 -13.54 2.05 -17.36
C GLU A 349 -14.45 3.20 -16.90
N ALA A 350 -14.01 4.45 -17.05
CA ALA A 350 -14.84 5.62 -16.77
C ALA A 350 -16.04 5.70 -17.74
N LEU A 351 -15.81 5.45 -19.04
CA LEU A 351 -16.84 5.47 -20.08
C LEU A 351 -17.90 4.38 -19.89
N ILE A 352 -17.52 3.19 -19.40
CA ILE A 352 -18.49 2.17 -18.96
C ILE A 352 -19.43 2.76 -17.90
N GLY A 353 -18.88 3.44 -16.88
CA GLY A 353 -19.67 4.09 -15.84
C GLY A 353 -20.58 5.21 -16.36
N LEU A 354 -20.24 5.83 -17.50
CA LEU A 354 -21.08 6.83 -18.18
C LEU A 354 -22.09 6.20 -19.17
N GLY A 355 -22.06 4.89 -19.38
CA GLY A 355 -22.91 4.18 -20.35
C GLY A 355 -22.46 4.28 -21.80
N ASP A 356 -21.26 4.81 -22.08
CA ASP A 356 -20.72 5.00 -23.43
C ASP A 356 -19.85 3.80 -23.86
N LEU A 357 -20.52 2.64 -24.03
CA LEU A 357 -19.85 1.38 -24.39
C LEU A 357 -19.09 1.43 -25.73
N PRO A 358 -19.59 2.09 -26.80
CA PRO A 358 -18.86 2.20 -28.05
C PRO A 358 -17.50 2.91 -27.88
N ALA A 359 -17.47 4.06 -27.20
CA ALA A 359 -16.23 4.76 -26.93
C ALA A 359 -15.32 3.95 -25.99
N ALA A 360 -15.88 3.31 -24.95
CA ALA A 360 -15.12 2.44 -24.06
C ALA A 360 -14.40 1.33 -24.82
N ARG A 361 -15.07 0.70 -25.81
CA ARG A 361 -14.48 -0.34 -26.64
C ARG A 361 -13.32 0.18 -27.47
N GLU A 362 -13.44 1.36 -28.07
CA GLU A 362 -12.38 1.97 -28.88
C GLU A 362 -11.10 2.15 -28.06
N HIS A 363 -11.22 2.74 -26.87
CA HIS A 363 -10.09 2.90 -25.95
C HIS A 363 -9.54 1.55 -25.49
N ALA A 364 -10.38 0.59 -25.10
CA ALA A 364 -9.90 -0.73 -24.66
C ALA A 364 -9.16 -1.47 -25.78
N ALA A 365 -9.66 -1.41 -27.02
CA ALA A 365 -8.99 -2.00 -28.17
C ALA A 365 -7.65 -1.29 -28.48
N SER A 366 -7.60 0.04 -28.36
CA SER A 366 -6.35 0.81 -28.46
C SER A 366 -5.33 0.35 -27.41
N ALA A 367 -5.77 0.22 -26.15
CA ALA A 367 -4.93 -0.24 -25.05
C ALA A 367 -4.35 -1.64 -25.30
N VAL A 368 -5.16 -2.58 -25.81
CA VAL A 368 -4.70 -3.93 -26.15
C VAL A 368 -3.62 -3.91 -27.24
N ARG A 369 -3.71 -3.03 -28.24
CA ARG A 369 -2.68 -2.88 -29.29
C ARG A 369 -1.39 -2.24 -28.77
N ALA A 370 -1.47 -1.36 -27.77
CA ALA A 370 -0.31 -0.67 -27.25
C ALA A 370 0.69 -1.64 -26.55
N PRO A 371 2.01 -1.38 -26.58
CA PRO A 371 2.99 -2.18 -25.85
C PRO A 371 2.69 -2.26 -24.34
N ALA A 372 2.91 -3.43 -23.74
CA ALA A 372 2.77 -3.67 -22.31
C ALA A 372 3.64 -4.85 -21.87
N HIS A 373 3.99 -4.88 -20.59
CA HIS A 373 4.44 -6.13 -19.97
C HIS A 373 3.29 -7.15 -19.86
N ASP A 374 3.61 -8.44 -19.66
CA ASP A 374 2.63 -9.53 -19.71
C ASP A 374 1.42 -9.29 -18.79
N ARG A 375 1.67 -8.97 -17.52
CA ARG A 375 0.60 -8.66 -16.57
C ARG A 375 -0.27 -7.46 -16.99
N GLY A 376 0.31 -6.44 -17.61
CA GLY A 376 -0.41 -5.28 -18.14
C GLY A 376 -1.30 -5.68 -19.32
N ARG A 377 -0.82 -6.59 -20.18
CA ARG A 377 -1.60 -7.19 -21.27
C ARG A 377 -2.82 -7.94 -20.73
N VAL A 378 -2.66 -8.76 -19.69
CA VAL A 378 -3.78 -9.48 -19.05
C VAL A 378 -4.85 -8.50 -18.55
N HIS A 379 -4.46 -7.40 -17.89
CA HIS A 379 -5.42 -6.39 -17.43
C HIS A 379 -6.18 -5.69 -18.57
N ARG A 380 -5.53 -5.47 -19.72
CA ARG A 380 -6.13 -4.86 -20.92
C ARG A 380 -7.10 -5.80 -21.61
N LEU A 381 -6.71 -7.07 -21.79
CA LEU A 381 -7.59 -8.11 -22.34
C LEU A 381 -8.82 -8.32 -21.44
N ALA A 382 -8.64 -8.30 -20.12
CA ALA A 382 -9.76 -8.38 -19.18
C ALA A 382 -10.76 -7.22 -19.37
N MET A 383 -10.28 -6.00 -19.56
CA MET A 383 -11.13 -4.84 -19.79
C MET A 383 -11.89 -4.97 -21.12
N LEU A 384 -11.19 -5.36 -22.20
CA LEU A 384 -11.81 -5.53 -23.51
C LEU A 384 -12.87 -6.64 -23.49
N SER A 385 -12.55 -7.82 -22.94
CA SER A 385 -13.49 -8.94 -22.83
C SER A 385 -14.74 -8.57 -22.02
N HIS A 386 -14.57 -7.82 -20.93
CA HIS A 386 -15.71 -7.32 -20.15
C HIS A 386 -16.60 -6.35 -20.96
N ILE A 387 -16.01 -5.44 -21.74
CA ILE A 387 -16.78 -4.54 -22.62
C ILE A 387 -17.51 -5.32 -23.70
N GLU A 388 -16.88 -6.33 -24.29
CA GLU A 388 -17.50 -7.19 -25.31
C GLU A 388 -18.70 -7.95 -24.74
N LEU A 389 -18.61 -8.45 -23.50
CA LEU A 389 -19.72 -9.04 -22.77
C LEU A 389 -20.86 -8.05 -22.52
N LEU A 390 -20.54 -6.83 -22.07
CA LEU A 390 -21.53 -5.76 -21.87
C LEU A 390 -22.27 -5.37 -23.17
N GLN A 391 -21.61 -5.53 -24.32
CA GLN A 391 -22.21 -5.30 -25.64
C GLN A 391 -22.97 -6.50 -26.20
N GLY A 392 -23.02 -7.63 -25.47
CA GLY A 392 -23.66 -8.86 -25.92
C GLY A 392 -22.87 -9.64 -26.97
N GLU A 393 -21.59 -9.32 -27.18
CA GLU A 393 -20.73 -9.98 -28.16
C GLU A 393 -19.94 -11.15 -27.53
N ALA A 394 -20.67 -12.15 -27.05
CA ALA A 394 -20.09 -13.25 -26.27
C ALA A 394 -19.00 -14.03 -27.01
N ASP A 395 -19.14 -14.27 -28.33
CA ASP A 395 -18.15 -15.00 -29.12
C ASP A 395 -16.80 -14.24 -29.19
N ARG A 396 -16.84 -12.91 -29.35
CA ARG A 396 -15.61 -12.10 -29.33
C ARG A 396 -15.00 -12.07 -27.94
N ALA A 397 -15.84 -11.90 -26.92
CA ALA A 397 -15.39 -11.92 -25.54
C ALA A 397 -14.72 -13.24 -25.16
N ALA A 398 -15.21 -14.38 -25.66
CA ALA A 398 -14.63 -15.70 -25.46
C ALA A 398 -13.21 -15.77 -26.05
N GLY A 399 -13.01 -15.33 -27.30
CA GLY A 399 -11.68 -15.25 -27.90
C GLY A 399 -10.70 -14.37 -27.12
N THR A 400 -11.14 -13.17 -26.71
CA THR A 400 -10.33 -12.26 -25.89
C THR A 400 -10.00 -12.85 -24.52
N ALA A 401 -10.97 -13.55 -23.89
CA ALA A 401 -10.79 -14.21 -22.60
C ALA A 401 -9.87 -15.43 -22.67
N ALA A 402 -9.88 -16.18 -23.78
CA ALA A 402 -8.96 -17.28 -24.01
C ALA A 402 -7.50 -16.79 -24.07
N GLU A 403 -7.24 -15.71 -24.82
CA GLU A 403 -5.91 -15.07 -24.83
C GLU A 403 -5.51 -14.60 -23.42
N MET A 404 -6.43 -13.94 -22.71
CA MET A 404 -6.21 -13.50 -21.34
C MET A 404 -5.81 -14.66 -20.42
N ALA A 405 -6.52 -15.80 -20.49
CA ALA A 405 -6.28 -16.97 -19.67
C ALA A 405 -4.89 -17.57 -19.93
N VAL A 406 -4.51 -17.71 -21.21
CA VAL A 406 -3.18 -18.20 -21.60
C VAL A 406 -2.07 -17.31 -21.05
N ARG A 407 -2.22 -15.99 -21.18
CA ARG A 407 -1.24 -14.99 -20.70
C ARG A 407 -1.15 -14.92 -19.18
N ALA A 408 -2.22 -15.23 -18.45
CA ALA A 408 -2.27 -15.19 -17.00
C ALA A 408 -1.64 -16.42 -16.31
N ARG A 409 -1.31 -17.48 -17.06
CA ARG A 409 -0.75 -18.72 -16.51
C ARG A 409 0.53 -18.45 -15.71
N GLY A 410 0.59 -18.98 -14.49
CA GLY A 410 1.73 -18.83 -13.59
C GLY A 410 1.80 -17.49 -12.85
N MET A 411 0.82 -16.59 -13.03
CA MET A 411 0.73 -15.36 -12.24
C MET A 411 -0.01 -15.61 -10.92
N GLU A 412 0.69 -15.45 -9.80
CA GLU A 412 0.20 -15.52 -8.43
C GLU A 412 -0.38 -14.17 -7.98
N SER A 413 -1.54 -13.82 -8.53
CA SER A 413 -2.26 -12.57 -8.26
C SER A 413 -3.74 -12.85 -7.97
N GLN A 414 -4.21 -12.48 -6.78
CA GLN A 414 -5.63 -12.61 -6.44
C GLN A 414 -6.49 -11.72 -7.34
N ARG A 415 -6.05 -10.49 -7.61
CA ARG A 415 -6.77 -9.54 -8.47
C ARG A 415 -6.97 -10.03 -9.90
N LEU A 416 -5.98 -10.69 -10.49
CA LEU A 416 -6.13 -11.29 -11.83
C LEU A 416 -7.07 -12.49 -11.80
N ARG A 417 -6.98 -13.31 -10.75
CA ARG A 417 -7.88 -14.46 -10.56
C ARG A 417 -9.33 -14.01 -10.41
N ASP A 418 -9.59 -12.91 -9.72
CA ASP A 418 -10.95 -12.40 -9.56
C ASP A 418 -11.54 -11.88 -10.88
N ARG A 419 -10.71 -11.23 -11.72
CA ARG A 419 -11.12 -10.87 -13.09
C ARG A 419 -11.41 -12.09 -13.96
N LEU A 420 -10.55 -13.10 -13.92
CA LEU A 420 -10.77 -14.38 -14.61
C LEU A 420 -12.08 -15.03 -14.17
N ARG A 421 -12.34 -15.11 -12.85
CA ARG A 421 -13.59 -15.66 -12.30
C ARG A 421 -14.81 -14.84 -12.69
N GLN A 422 -14.70 -13.51 -12.73
CA GLN A 422 -15.78 -12.63 -13.17
C GLN A 422 -16.14 -12.94 -14.63
N ILE A 423 -15.16 -12.87 -15.53
CA ILE A 423 -15.35 -13.13 -16.97
C ILE A 423 -15.87 -14.55 -17.20
N ARG A 424 -15.34 -15.56 -16.49
CA ARG A 424 -15.84 -16.94 -16.56
C ARG A 424 -17.33 -17.05 -16.22
N ARG A 425 -17.78 -16.37 -15.16
CA ARG A 425 -19.19 -16.36 -14.75
C ARG A 425 -20.08 -15.69 -15.79
N GLU A 426 -19.64 -14.55 -16.33
CA GLU A 426 -20.36 -13.80 -17.36
C GLU A 426 -20.45 -14.60 -18.67
N LEU A 427 -19.36 -15.26 -19.09
CA LEU A 427 -19.34 -16.14 -20.28
C LEU A 427 -20.25 -17.36 -20.11
N ALA A 428 -20.18 -18.05 -18.96
CA ALA A 428 -21.03 -19.22 -18.69
C ALA A 428 -22.54 -18.87 -18.73
N ALA A 429 -22.90 -17.64 -18.35
CA ALA A 429 -24.27 -17.15 -18.41
C ALA A 429 -24.70 -16.70 -19.82
N SER A 430 -23.77 -16.50 -20.76
CA SER A 430 -24.06 -15.96 -22.09
C SER A 430 -24.63 -16.99 -23.08
N GLY A 431 -24.44 -18.29 -22.83
CA GLY A 431 -24.88 -19.37 -23.73
C GLY A 431 -24.07 -19.50 -25.02
N CYS A 432 -22.93 -18.82 -25.14
CA CYS A 432 -22.00 -18.91 -26.27
C CYS A 432 -21.45 -20.33 -26.44
N ALA A 433 -21.30 -20.79 -27.69
CA ALA A 433 -20.80 -22.13 -28.01
C ALA A 433 -19.34 -22.32 -27.54
N ASP A 434 -18.50 -21.30 -27.72
CA ASP A 434 -17.09 -21.30 -27.34
C ASP A 434 -16.86 -21.00 -25.84
N ALA A 435 -17.95 -20.74 -25.10
CA ALA A 435 -17.88 -20.45 -23.67
C ALA A 435 -17.29 -21.65 -22.92
N VAL A 436 -17.66 -22.89 -23.27
CA VAL A 436 -17.18 -24.09 -22.55
C VAL A 436 -15.67 -24.21 -22.62
N GLU A 437 -15.09 -24.20 -23.83
CA GLU A 437 -13.63 -24.31 -24.02
C GLU A 437 -12.89 -23.15 -23.34
N THR A 438 -13.43 -21.93 -23.45
CA THR A 438 -12.82 -20.76 -22.81
C THR A 438 -12.89 -20.84 -21.28
N THR A 439 -14.00 -21.32 -20.72
CA THR A 439 -14.14 -21.53 -19.28
C THR A 439 -13.18 -22.60 -18.75
N ASP A 440 -12.92 -23.66 -19.53
CA ASP A 440 -11.92 -24.68 -19.19
C ASP A 440 -10.50 -24.12 -19.18
N LEU A 441 -10.15 -23.27 -20.16
CA LEU A 441 -8.86 -22.56 -20.17
C LEU A 441 -8.70 -21.63 -18.97
N ILE A 442 -9.76 -20.91 -18.60
CA ILE A 442 -9.76 -20.06 -17.40
C ILE A 442 -9.57 -20.91 -16.15
N ASP A 443 -10.31 -22.00 -16.01
CA ASP A 443 -10.22 -22.88 -14.84
C ASP A 443 -8.83 -23.53 -14.77
N GLU A 444 -8.20 -23.91 -15.89
CA GLU A 444 -6.81 -24.36 -15.94
C GLU A 444 -5.84 -23.29 -15.43
N ALA A 445 -6.00 -22.03 -15.87
CA ALA A 445 -5.18 -20.92 -15.38
C ALA A 445 -5.38 -20.67 -13.87
N LEU A 446 -6.57 -20.98 -13.34
CA LEU A 446 -6.91 -20.86 -11.92
C LEU A 446 -6.49 -22.08 -11.07
N ARG A 447 -6.10 -23.21 -11.67
CA ARG A 447 -5.73 -24.45 -10.95
C ARG A 447 -4.52 -24.29 -10.05
N VAL A 448 -3.59 -23.39 -10.39
CA VAL A 448 -2.41 -23.14 -9.55
C VAL A 448 -2.88 -22.53 -8.22
N PRO A 449 -2.66 -23.20 -7.07
CA PRO A 449 -3.00 -22.66 -5.77
C PRO A 449 -2.10 -21.47 -5.44
N LEU A 450 -2.64 -20.53 -4.65
CA LEU A 450 -1.94 -19.34 -4.16
C LEU A 450 -1.35 -19.57 -2.76
#